data_AF-A0A7X7UEE0-F1
#
_entry.id   AF-A0A7X7UEE0-F1
#
_cell.length_a   1.000
_cell.length_b   1.000
_cell.length_c   1.000
_cell.angle_alpha   90.00
_cell.angle_beta   90.00
_cell.angle_gamma   90.00
#
_symmetry.space_group_name_H-M   'P 1'
#
loop_
_entity.id
_entity.type
_entity.pdbx_description
1 polymer ?
#
loop_
_entity_poly.entity_id
_entity_poly.type
_entity_poly.pdbx_seq_one_letter_code
_entity_poly.pdbx_strand_id
1 'polypeptide(L)'
;MSRIARVVIPGLPHHVEQRGNYHQKVFLTDDDRRHYLEILAHEVDFYGARVLAYCLLDNHVHFVIVPEMEDSLSLIFNQAHMRYTQYFNHRLGETGHLWQGRFASCVCEKNCCRRRSATSNAIPCAWD
;
A
#
# COMPACT_ATOMS: atom_id res chain seq x y z
N MET A 1 1.56 -24.84 0.71
CA MET A 1 1.34 -24.56 2.15
C MET A 1 0.15 -23.64 2.30
N SER A 2 -0.85 -24.06 3.06
CA SER A 2 -1.93 -23.19 3.55
C SER A 2 -1.31 -22.05 4.34
N ARG A 3 -1.53 -20.81 3.89
CA ARG A 3 -1.05 -19.61 4.56
C ARG A 3 -2.12 -19.13 5.52
N ILE A 4 -1.70 -18.75 6.73
CA ILE A 4 -2.57 -18.11 7.72
C ILE A 4 -3.15 -16.82 7.11
N ALA A 5 -4.45 -16.64 7.26
CA ALA A 5 -5.15 -15.43 6.84
C ALA A 5 -4.59 -14.22 7.61
N ARG A 6 -4.58 -13.04 6.97
CA ARG A 6 -4.22 -11.82 7.71
C ARG A 6 -5.34 -11.53 8.70
N VAL A 7 -4.96 -11.14 9.91
CA VAL A 7 -5.91 -10.56 10.85
C VAL A 7 -6.20 -9.14 10.35
N VAL A 8 -7.44 -8.94 9.93
CA VAL A 8 -8.00 -7.64 9.55
C VAL A 8 -9.20 -7.42 10.44
N ILE A 9 -9.22 -6.31 11.18
CA ILE A 9 -10.30 -5.98 12.11
C ILE A 9 -11.01 -4.73 11.61
N PRO A 10 -12.25 -4.84 11.13
CA PRO A 10 -13.06 -3.69 10.74
C PRO A 10 -13.09 -2.59 11.81
N GLY A 11 -13.01 -1.33 11.39
CA GLY A 11 -13.10 -0.17 12.27
C GLY A 11 -11.83 0.15 13.06
N LEU A 12 -10.79 -0.71 13.03
CA LEU A 12 -9.49 -0.41 13.65
C LEU A 12 -8.44 0.03 12.63
N PRO A 13 -7.53 0.95 13.00
CA PRO A 13 -6.45 1.35 12.11
C PRO A 13 -5.45 0.21 11.91
N HIS A 14 -5.05 -0.01 10.66
CA HIS A 14 -4.04 -0.97 10.25
C HIS A 14 -2.88 -0.24 9.60
N HIS A 15 -1.66 -0.57 10.01
CA HIS A 15 -0.47 -0.22 9.25
C HIS A 15 -0.25 -1.26 8.16
N VAL A 16 -0.27 -0.83 6.91
CA VAL A 16 -0.04 -1.65 5.72
C VAL A 16 1.27 -1.23 5.07
N GLU A 17 2.09 -2.22 4.70
CA GLU A 17 3.35 -2.03 3.99
C GLU A 17 3.39 -2.90 2.75
N GLN A 18 3.87 -2.34 1.64
CA GLN A 18 4.18 -3.10 0.43
C GLN A 18 5.52 -2.65 -0.17
N ARG A 19 6.32 -3.60 -0.64
CA ARG A 19 7.66 -3.35 -1.19
C ARG A 19 7.75 -3.75 -2.65
N GLY A 20 8.64 -3.08 -3.39
CA GLY A 20 9.06 -3.51 -4.71
C GLY A 20 9.79 -4.86 -4.65
N ASN A 21 9.52 -5.71 -5.63
CA ASN A 21 10.24 -6.95 -5.82
C ASN A 21 11.74 -6.67 -6.03
N TYR A 22 12.62 -7.49 -5.47
CA TYR A 22 14.08 -7.24 -5.45
C TYR A 22 14.50 -5.83 -4.96
N HIS A 23 13.69 -5.21 -4.09
CA HIS A 23 13.88 -3.81 -3.64
C HIS A 23 13.93 -2.77 -4.78
N GLN A 24 13.43 -3.12 -5.97
CA GLN A 24 13.40 -2.22 -7.12
C GLN A 24 12.53 -0.99 -6.84
N LYS A 25 12.81 0.09 -7.57
CA LYS A 25 11.96 1.28 -7.52
C LYS A 25 10.60 0.96 -8.12
N VAL A 26 9.55 1.24 -7.37
CA VAL A 26 8.15 1.17 -7.76
C VAL A 26 7.62 2.52 -8.22
N PHE A 27 8.29 3.63 -7.86
CA PHE A 27 8.04 4.97 -8.38
C PHE A 27 9.34 5.55 -8.95
N LEU A 28 9.30 5.97 -10.21
CA LEU A 28 10.44 6.62 -10.87
C LEU A 28 10.25 8.15 -10.90
N THR A 29 9.01 8.59 -10.90
CA THR A 29 8.60 10.00 -11.02
C THR A 29 7.49 10.33 -10.01
N ASP A 30 7.26 11.62 -9.75
CA ASP A 30 6.12 12.04 -8.92
C ASP A 30 4.78 11.74 -9.59
N ASP A 31 4.74 11.68 -10.92
CA ASP A 31 3.57 11.29 -11.70
C ASP A 31 3.18 9.84 -11.40
N ASP A 32 4.15 8.95 -11.20
CA ASP A 32 3.91 7.57 -10.79
C ASP A 32 3.25 7.51 -9.41
N ARG A 33 3.71 8.34 -8.47
CA ARG A 33 3.13 8.44 -7.11
C ARG A 33 1.70 8.95 -7.18
N ARG A 34 1.45 10.01 -7.97
CA ARG A 34 0.10 10.58 -8.16
C ARG A 34 -0.84 9.55 -8.78
N HIS A 35 -0.42 8.87 -9.84
CA HIS A 35 -1.23 7.87 -10.50
C HIS A 35 -1.54 6.66 -9.60
N TYR A 36 -0.56 6.23 -8.79
CA TYR A 36 -0.79 5.19 -7.79
C TYR A 36 -1.83 5.62 -6.74
N LEU A 37 -1.77 6.86 -6.26
CA LEU A 37 -2.74 7.40 -5.30
C LEU A 37 -4.14 7.52 -5.92
N GLU A 38 -4.25 7.90 -7.19
CA GLU A 38 -5.55 7.94 -7.91
C GLU A 38 -6.20 6.56 -7.98
N ILE A 39 -5.43 5.54 -8.39
CA ILE A 39 -5.90 4.16 -8.41
C ILE A 39 -6.32 3.72 -7.00
N LEU A 40 -5.47 3.96 -6.00
CA LEU A 40 -5.74 3.53 -4.64
C LEU A 40 -6.98 4.23 -4.06
N ALA A 41 -7.14 5.54 -4.27
CA ALA A 41 -8.31 6.29 -3.83
C ALA A 41 -9.59 5.70 -4.41
N HIS A 42 -9.60 5.41 -5.71
CA HIS A 42 -10.72 4.73 -6.35
C HIS A 42 -11.03 3.36 -5.71
N GLU A 43 -10.02 2.52 -5.48
CA GLU A 43 -10.25 1.21 -4.84
C GLU A 43 -10.72 1.34 -3.39
N VAL A 44 -10.19 2.32 -2.64
CA VAL A 44 -10.58 2.61 -1.25
C VAL A 44 -12.06 2.99 -1.18
N ASP A 45 -12.51 3.88 -2.06
CA ASP A 45 -13.91 4.30 -2.14
C ASP A 45 -14.82 3.14 -2.56
N PHE A 46 -14.36 2.29 -3.49
CA PHE A 46 -15.15 1.18 -4.01
C PHE A 46 -15.32 0.02 -3.00
N TYR A 47 -14.28 -0.31 -2.23
CA TYR A 47 -14.25 -1.45 -1.32
C TYR A 47 -14.44 -1.10 0.17
N GLY A 48 -14.64 0.18 0.50
CA GLY A 48 -14.96 0.64 1.84
C GLY A 48 -13.76 0.62 2.79
N ALA A 49 -13.02 1.72 2.82
CA ALA A 49 -12.01 1.97 3.84
C ALA A 49 -11.75 3.47 3.98
N ARG A 50 -11.06 3.86 5.06
CA ARG A 50 -10.62 5.23 5.29
C ARG A 50 -9.12 5.29 5.49
N VAL A 51 -8.42 6.03 4.63
CA VAL A 51 -6.97 6.27 4.77
C VAL A 51 -6.76 7.39 5.78
N LEU A 52 -5.94 7.14 6.79
CA LEU A 52 -5.57 8.13 7.82
C LEU A 52 -4.24 8.80 7.52
N ALA A 53 -3.29 8.04 6.97
CA ALA A 53 -1.97 8.55 6.61
C ALA A 53 -1.34 7.63 5.55
N TYR A 54 -0.41 8.15 4.78
CA TYR A 54 0.41 7.36 3.87
C TYR A 54 1.82 7.96 3.74
N CYS A 55 2.74 7.12 3.28
CA CYS A 55 4.10 7.51 2.94
C CYS A 55 4.56 6.67 1.75
N LEU A 56 4.96 7.34 0.67
CA LEU A 56 5.42 6.70 -0.56
C LEU A 56 6.92 6.92 -0.71
N LEU A 57 7.69 5.86 -0.61
CA LEU A 57 9.12 5.84 -0.91
C LEU A 57 9.33 5.23 -2.30
N ASP A 58 10.47 5.50 -2.91
CA ASP A 58 10.79 5.02 -4.26
C ASP A 58 10.58 3.51 -4.45
N ASN A 59 10.81 2.70 -3.43
CA ASN A 59 10.75 1.23 -3.50
C ASN A 59 9.75 0.58 -2.54
N HIS A 60 8.99 1.34 -1.76
CA HIS A 60 7.97 0.79 -0.86
C HIS A 60 6.94 1.84 -0.43
N VAL A 61 5.79 1.37 0.03
CA VAL A 61 4.68 2.19 0.49
C VAL A 61 4.25 1.80 1.88
N HIS A 62 3.86 2.79 2.66
CA HIS A 62 3.26 2.66 3.98
C HIS A 62 1.91 3.35 4.00
N PHE A 63 0.92 2.70 4.60
CA PHE A 63 -0.43 3.24 4.80
C PHE A 63 -0.88 3.00 6.23
N VAL A 64 -1.59 3.95 6.80
CA VAL A 64 -2.46 3.75 7.97
C VAL A 64 -3.88 3.84 7.46
N ILE A 65 -4.60 2.72 7.49
CA ILE A 65 -5.92 2.57 6.87
C ILE A 65 -6.88 1.85 7.80
N VAL A 66 -8.12 2.34 7.88
CA VAL A 66 -9.21 1.76 8.66
C VAL A 66 -10.15 1.05 7.69
N PRO A 67 -10.17 -0.29 7.63
CA PRO A 67 -11.09 -1.02 6.76
C PRO A 67 -12.51 -1.04 7.34
N GLU A 68 -13.51 -1.07 6.46
CA GLU A 68 -14.91 -1.23 6.86
C GLU A 68 -15.33 -2.70 6.95
N MET A 69 -14.71 -3.58 6.16
CA MET A 69 -14.95 -5.02 6.13
C MET A 69 -13.65 -5.82 6.29
N GLU A 70 -13.76 -7.09 6.65
CA GLU A 70 -12.59 -7.96 6.90
C GLU A 70 -11.73 -8.19 5.63
N ASP A 71 -12.34 -8.08 4.44
CA ASP A 71 -11.70 -8.28 3.16
C ASP A 71 -11.29 -6.98 2.44
N SER A 72 -11.76 -5.80 2.92
CA SER A 72 -11.51 -4.50 2.29
C SER A 72 -10.03 -4.29 1.96
N LEU A 73 -9.12 -4.49 2.91
CA LEU A 73 -7.68 -4.32 2.66
C LEU A 73 -7.15 -5.26 1.58
N SER A 74 -7.62 -6.51 1.59
CA SER A 74 -7.18 -7.49 0.60
C SER A 74 -7.67 -7.10 -0.79
N LEU A 75 -8.92 -6.68 -0.93
CA LEU A 75 -9.51 -6.26 -2.20
C LEU A 75 -8.83 -4.98 -2.72
N ILE A 76 -8.72 -3.95 -1.89
CA ILE A 76 -8.11 -2.65 -2.23
C ILE A 76 -6.69 -2.85 -2.74
N PHE A 77 -5.82 -3.48 -1.94
CA PHE A 77 -4.40 -3.55 -2.28
C PHE A 77 -4.15 -4.54 -3.42
N ASN A 78 -4.90 -5.65 -3.53
CA ASN A 78 -4.74 -6.55 -4.67
C ASN A 78 -5.08 -5.84 -5.98
N GLN A 79 -6.22 -5.13 -6.03
CA GLN A 79 -6.67 -4.44 -7.23
C GLN A 79 -5.77 -3.26 -7.59
N ALA A 80 -5.42 -2.43 -6.60
CA ALA A 80 -4.54 -1.28 -6.80
C ALA A 80 -3.14 -1.73 -7.26
N HIS A 81 -2.55 -2.74 -6.61
CA HIS A 81 -1.23 -3.25 -6.99
C HIS A 81 -1.23 -3.90 -8.38
N MET A 82 -2.29 -4.62 -8.73
CA MET A 82 -2.44 -5.21 -10.06
C MET A 82 -2.53 -4.13 -11.13
N ARG A 83 -3.47 -3.17 -11.00
CA ARG A 83 -3.67 -2.08 -11.96
C ARG A 83 -2.42 -1.23 -12.12
N TYR A 84 -1.77 -0.88 -11.02
CA TYR A 84 -0.55 -0.11 -11.06
C TYR A 84 0.62 -0.87 -11.70
N THR A 85 0.77 -2.17 -11.42
CA THR A 85 1.80 -3.01 -12.07
C THR A 85 1.60 -3.04 -13.58
N GLN A 86 0.35 -3.16 -14.05
CA GLN A 86 0.04 -3.14 -15.48
C GLN A 86 0.43 -1.80 -16.12
N TYR A 87 0.05 -0.68 -15.50
CA TYR A 87 0.45 0.66 -15.94
C TYR A 87 1.97 0.81 -16.02
N PHE A 88 2.67 0.46 -14.94
CA PHE A 88 4.12 0.61 -14.82
C PHE A 88 4.86 -0.23 -15.88
N ASN A 89 4.49 -1.51 -16.00
CA ASN A 89 5.07 -2.42 -16.98
C ASN A 89 4.80 -1.94 -18.42
N HIS A 90 3.58 -1.51 -18.73
CA HIS A 90 3.26 -0.97 -20.04
C HIS A 90 4.08 0.28 -20.39
N ARG A 91 4.23 1.20 -19.43
CA ARG A 91 5.02 2.43 -19.59
C ARG A 91 6.51 2.14 -19.85
N LEU A 92 7.06 1.09 -19.23
CA LEU A 92 8.48 0.74 -19.36
C LEU A 92 8.77 -0.34 -20.42
N GLY A 93 7.74 -0.95 -21.02
CA GLY A 93 7.92 -2.09 -21.92
C GLY A 93 8.42 -3.36 -21.21
N GLU A 94 8.17 -3.45 -19.91
CA GLU A 94 8.62 -4.54 -19.04
C GLU A 94 7.51 -5.56 -18.79
N THR A 95 7.87 -6.74 -18.25
CA THR A 95 6.91 -7.76 -17.83
C THR A 95 7.29 -8.37 -16.49
N GLY A 96 6.32 -8.92 -15.77
CA GLY A 96 6.55 -9.60 -14.49
C GLY A 96 6.01 -8.86 -13.27
N HIS A 97 6.51 -9.23 -12.09
CA HIS A 97 5.99 -8.75 -10.80
C HIS A 97 6.74 -7.51 -10.31
N LEU A 98 6.01 -6.39 -10.21
CA LEU A 98 6.52 -5.15 -9.63
C LEU A 98 6.65 -5.26 -8.11
N TRP A 99 5.63 -5.78 -7.43
CA TRP A 99 5.54 -5.86 -5.96
C TRP A 99 6.02 -7.19 -5.39
N GLN A 100 6.52 -7.16 -4.16
CA GLN A 100 6.98 -8.33 -3.42
C GLN A 100 5.80 -9.13 -2.84
N GLY A 101 5.13 -9.90 -3.70
CA GLY A 101 4.02 -10.73 -3.29
C GLY A 101 2.90 -9.92 -2.63
N ARG A 102 2.37 -10.42 -1.51
CA ARG A 102 1.23 -9.80 -0.83
C ARG A 102 1.70 -8.76 0.19
N PHE A 103 0.95 -7.67 0.37
CA PHE A 103 1.21 -6.65 1.40
C PHE A 103 1.32 -7.22 2.83
N ALA A 104 2.09 -6.57 3.69
CA ALA A 104 2.11 -6.84 5.13
C ALA A 104 1.10 -5.92 5.84
N SER A 105 0.44 -6.42 6.90
CA SER A 105 -0.45 -5.60 7.72
C SER A 105 -0.33 -5.93 9.20
N CYS A 106 -0.47 -4.92 10.05
CA CYS A 106 -0.62 -5.06 11.50
C CYS A 106 -1.64 -4.05 12.05
N VAL A 107 -2.38 -4.43 13.09
CA VAL A 107 -3.29 -3.51 13.78
C VAL A 107 -2.46 -2.49 14.56
N CYS A 108 -2.78 -1.21 14.39
CA CYS A 108 -2.16 -0.12 15.13
C CYS A 108 -2.83 0.01 16.51
N GLU A 109 -2.22 -0.54 17.55
CA GLU A 109 -2.51 -0.09 18.92
C GLU A 109 -1.69 1.16 19.25
N LYS A 110 -2.14 1.96 20.24
CA LYS A 110 -1.49 3.20 20.69
C LYS A 110 0.03 3.08 20.97
N ASN A 111 0.54 1.85 21.18
CA ASN A 111 1.95 1.56 21.46
C ASN A 111 2.64 0.60 20.45
N CYS A 112 1.97 0.22 19.35
CA CYS A 112 2.43 -0.87 18.48
C CYS A 112 3.46 -0.45 17.43
N CYS A 113 3.49 0.83 17.02
CA CYS A 113 4.43 1.36 16.02
C CYS A 113 5.85 1.58 16.57
N ARG A 114 6.48 0.56 17.18
CA ARG A 114 7.89 0.59 17.60
C ARG A 114 8.84 -0.20 16.70
N ARG A 115 8.38 -0.71 15.54
CA ARG A 115 9.27 -1.40 14.58
C ARG A 115 9.27 -0.77 13.19
N ARG A 116 10.42 -0.13 12.93
CA ARG A 116 11.15 0.03 11.64
C ARG A 116 10.44 0.76 10.51
N SER A 117 10.69 2.06 10.42
CA SER A 117 11.14 2.70 9.17
C SER A 117 11.77 4.06 9.48
N ALA A 118 13.08 4.05 9.74
CA ALA A 118 13.91 5.25 9.65
C ALA A 118 14.47 5.30 8.22
N THR A 119 13.74 5.94 7.30
CA THR A 119 14.25 6.24 5.95
C THR A 119 13.91 7.68 5.59
N SER A 120 14.96 8.43 5.27
CA SER A 120 15.03 9.89 5.17
C SER A 120 14.40 10.52 3.92
N ASN A 121 13.59 9.77 3.16
CA ASN A 121 13.03 10.21 1.86
C ASN A 121 11.49 10.18 1.82
N ALA A 122 10.84 10.16 2.98
CA ALA A 122 9.38 10.30 3.06
C ALA A 122 8.98 11.70 2.58
N ILE A 123 8.14 11.80 1.55
CA ILE A 123 7.31 12.99 1.36
C ILE A 123 6.32 12.99 2.54
N PRO A 124 6.35 13.98 3.45
CA PRO A 124 5.38 14.07 4.52
C PRO A 124 4.05 14.49 3.91
N CYS A 125 2.98 13.73 4.15
CA CYS A 125 1.64 14.18 3.79
C CYS A 125 1.20 15.34 4.65
N ALA A 126 0.69 16.37 3.98
CA ALA A 126 -0.04 17.50 4.54
C ALA A 126 -1.30 17.02 5.27
N TRP A 127 -1.59 17.69 6.38
CA TRP A 127 -2.87 17.68 7.06
C TRP A 127 -3.60 18.97 6.68
N ASP A 128 -4.89 18.86 6.38
CA ASP A 128 -5.86 19.89 6.78
C ASP A 128 -6.60 19.36 8.02
#